data_AF-A0A7J6N3A6-F1
#
_entry.id   AF-A0A7J6N3A6-F1
#
_cell.length_a   1.000
_cell.length_b   1.000
_cell.length_c   1.000
_cell.angle_alpha   90.00
_cell.angle_beta   90.00
_cell.angle_gamma   90.00
#
_symmetry.space_group_name_H-M   'P 1'
#
loop_
_entity.id
_entity.type
_entity.pdbx_description
1 polymer ?
#
loop_
_entity_poly.entity_id
_entity_poly.type
_entity_poly.pdbx_seq_one_letter_code
_entity_poly.pdbx_strand_id
1 'polypeptide(L)'
;MRTHYILLLLVSLLALCHAETGGLQLVPVEGDEEEESGVPLQQGKDSEGLEDLLHASIRYSDPARMKELAEEYKKSGKTIADVFGEDFIRDFMTDPATVMQTIVTQVLVERPVNQTAEQRVDLLEQLVDFVSQVDNAVNLNTMGGLRPLFHLFNGDEKNATTEERTAAGWVLGTALSNNEAVQSTLLEEFPRALDVMFKTLYDSVRSGETPLAGKASFCISALLRNNLNLQETAGEGGRFKELLNHF
;
A
#
# COMPACT_ATOMS: atom_id res chain seq x y z
N MET A 1 9.16 -31.20 -5.30
CA MET A 1 8.66 -31.55 -3.96
C MET A 1 9.11 -30.57 -2.86
N ARG A 2 10.33 -30.02 -2.86
CA ARG A 2 10.83 -29.11 -1.79
C ARG A 2 10.22 -27.69 -1.78
N THR A 3 9.83 -27.14 -2.93
CA THR A 3 9.20 -25.81 -3.03
C THR A 3 7.81 -25.73 -2.38
N HIS A 4 7.07 -26.83 -2.31
CA HIS A 4 5.76 -26.85 -1.63
C HIS A 4 5.88 -26.80 -0.11
N TYR A 5 6.97 -27.33 0.47
CA TYR A 5 7.18 -27.29 1.93
C TYR A 5 7.53 -25.89 2.43
N ILE A 6 8.25 -25.09 1.63
CA ILE A 6 8.61 -23.70 2.01
C ILE A 6 7.37 -22.80 1.95
N LEU A 7 6.52 -22.97 0.93
CA LEU A 7 5.25 -22.24 0.82
C LEU A 7 4.28 -22.64 1.95
N LEU A 8 4.20 -23.94 2.27
CA LEU A 8 3.39 -24.43 3.39
C LEU A 8 3.91 -23.93 4.75
N LEU A 9 5.24 -23.82 4.93
CA LEU A 9 5.84 -23.26 6.15
C LEU A 9 5.52 -21.77 6.33
N LEU A 10 5.61 -20.97 5.27
CA LEU A 10 5.23 -19.56 5.29
C LEU A 10 3.72 -19.36 5.55
N VAL A 11 2.87 -20.21 4.98
CA VAL A 11 1.42 -20.20 5.25
C VAL A 11 1.12 -20.62 6.68
N SER A 12 1.84 -21.58 7.25
CA SER A 12 1.68 -21.96 8.67
C SER A 12 2.18 -20.91 9.65
N LEU A 13 3.22 -20.13 9.32
CA LEU A 13 3.68 -19.00 10.12
C LEU A 13 2.67 -17.84 10.12
N LEU A 14 2.01 -17.59 8.99
CA LEU A 14 0.89 -16.63 8.92
C LEU A 14 -0.32 -17.07 9.74
N ALA A 15 -0.58 -18.38 9.80
CA ALA A 15 -1.68 -18.95 10.59
C ALA A 15 -1.41 -18.90 12.11
N LEU A 16 -0.16 -19.07 12.55
CA LEU A 16 0.19 -18.92 13.97
C LEU A 16 0.08 -17.47 14.45
N CYS A 17 0.38 -16.47 13.60
CA CYS A 17 0.15 -15.06 13.95
C CYS A 17 -1.33 -14.67 14.09
N HIS A 18 -2.27 -15.44 13.53
CA HIS A 18 -3.72 -15.21 13.69
C HIS A 18 -4.34 -15.96 14.87
N ALA A 19 -3.60 -16.90 15.50
CA ALA A 19 -4.17 -17.80 16.51
C ALA A 19 -4.19 -17.21 17.94
N GLU A 20 -3.64 -16.02 18.17
CA GLU A 20 -3.62 -15.37 19.50
C GLU A 20 -4.69 -14.28 19.72
N THR A 21 -5.60 -14.06 18.78
CA THR A 21 -6.84 -13.32 19.09
C THR A 21 -7.92 -14.31 19.50
N GLY A 22 -8.26 -14.25 20.79
CA GLY A 22 -9.15 -15.17 21.50
C GLY A 22 -10.48 -15.46 20.79
N GLY A 23 -10.96 -16.69 21.02
CA GLY A 23 -12.15 -17.25 20.41
C GLY A 23 -13.41 -16.41 20.61
N LEU A 24 -14.10 -16.11 19.52
CA LEU A 24 -15.49 -15.70 19.55
C LEU A 24 -16.38 -16.95 19.68
N GLN A 25 -17.00 -17.10 20.85
CA GLN A 25 -18.19 -17.91 21.00
C GLN A 25 -19.35 -17.24 20.26
N LEU A 26 -19.95 -17.95 19.30
CA LEU A 26 -21.19 -17.55 18.67
C LEU A 26 -22.36 -17.85 19.63
N VAL A 27 -22.98 -16.80 20.17
CA VAL A 27 -24.29 -16.88 20.84
C VAL A 27 -25.34 -16.42 19.82
N PRO A 28 -26.47 -17.14 19.67
CA PRO A 28 -27.51 -16.74 18.73
C PRO A 28 -28.30 -15.56 19.33
N VAL A 29 -28.44 -14.48 18.57
CA VAL A 29 -29.28 -13.34 18.94
C VAL A 29 -30.64 -13.53 18.28
N GLU A 30 -31.64 -13.87 19.09
CA GLU A 30 -33.06 -13.70 18.76
C GLU A 30 -33.36 -12.21 18.61
N GLY A 31 -34.22 -11.89 17.63
CA GLY A 31 -34.54 -10.52 17.28
C GLY A 31 -35.41 -9.84 18.32
N ASP A 32 -35.13 -8.56 18.54
CA ASP A 32 -36.10 -7.57 18.98
C ASP A 32 -35.74 -6.23 18.32
N GLU A 33 -36.77 -5.59 17.74
CA GLU A 33 -36.72 -4.24 17.19
C GLU A 33 -36.68 -3.24 18.35
N GLU A 34 -35.57 -2.53 18.55
CA GLU A 34 -35.56 -1.32 19.37
C GLU A 34 -34.77 -0.19 18.68
N GLU A 35 -35.41 0.98 18.70
CA GLU A 35 -34.97 2.26 18.16
C GLU A 35 -33.64 2.71 18.79
N GLU A 36 -32.61 2.92 17.98
CA GLU A 36 -31.38 3.57 18.45
C GLU A 36 -31.31 5.04 18.04
N SER A 37 -31.41 5.85 19.10
CA SER A 37 -31.07 7.26 19.22
C SER A 37 -29.80 7.67 18.49
N GLY A 38 -29.90 8.78 17.76
CA GLY A 38 -28.81 9.38 16.98
C GLY A 38 -27.54 9.66 17.78
N VAL A 39 -26.45 9.08 17.30
CA VAL A 39 -25.07 9.52 17.56
C VAL A 39 -24.70 10.52 16.45
N PRO A 40 -24.20 11.73 16.76
CA PRO A 40 -23.90 12.71 15.73
C PRO A 40 -22.66 12.27 14.95
N LEU A 41 -22.87 11.87 13.70
CA LEU A 41 -21.81 11.65 12.71
C LEU A 41 -21.04 12.96 12.54
N GLN A 42 -19.74 12.90 12.80
CA GLN A 42 -18.80 13.93 12.45
C GLN A 42 -18.84 14.09 10.93
N GLN A 43 -19.44 15.19 10.46
CA GLN A 43 -19.42 15.62 9.07
C GLN A 43 -17.98 15.98 8.70
N GLY A 44 -17.22 14.99 8.23
CA GLY A 44 -15.98 15.20 7.51
C GLY A 44 -16.30 15.60 6.07
N LYS A 45 -15.59 16.62 5.57
CA LYS A 45 -15.66 17.24 4.23
C LYS A 45 -15.67 16.28 3.02
N ASP A 46 -15.45 14.99 3.23
CA ASP A 46 -15.31 14.00 2.17
C ASP A 46 -16.68 13.53 1.62
N SER A 47 -17.78 13.74 2.36
CA SER A 47 -19.12 13.40 1.87
C SER A 47 -19.63 14.35 0.79
N GLU A 48 -19.27 15.64 0.87
CA GLU A 48 -19.71 16.66 -0.10
C GLU A 48 -19.13 16.39 -1.49
N GLY A 49 -17.83 16.04 -1.58
CA GLY A 49 -17.20 15.72 -2.87
C GLY A 49 -17.72 14.43 -3.50
N LEU A 50 -18.03 13.40 -2.69
CA LEU A 50 -18.60 12.15 -3.19
C LEU A 50 -20.07 12.31 -3.58
N GLU A 51 -20.85 13.11 -2.84
CA GLU A 51 -22.22 13.48 -3.20
C GLU A 51 -22.24 14.32 -4.48
N ASP A 52 -21.31 15.25 -4.66
CA ASP A 52 -21.16 16.03 -5.89
C ASP A 52 -20.76 15.14 -7.07
N LEU A 53 -19.90 14.13 -6.85
CA LEU A 53 -19.53 13.14 -7.86
C LEU A 53 -20.69 12.19 -8.22
N LEU A 54 -21.50 11.79 -7.24
CA LEU A 54 -22.73 11.03 -7.45
C LEU A 54 -23.79 11.87 -8.18
N HIS A 55 -23.97 13.13 -7.78
CA HIS A 55 -24.87 14.07 -8.45
C HIS A 55 -24.41 14.41 -9.86
N ALA A 56 -23.10 14.52 -10.12
CA ALA A 56 -22.54 14.67 -11.45
C ALA A 56 -22.81 13.41 -12.29
N SER A 57 -22.54 12.22 -11.75
CA SER A 57 -22.79 10.95 -12.44
C SER A 57 -24.26 10.78 -12.85
N ILE A 58 -25.19 11.23 -12.01
CA ILE A 58 -26.64 11.23 -12.31
C ILE A 58 -27.01 12.33 -13.33
N ARG A 59 -26.38 13.51 -13.27
CA ARG A 59 -26.64 14.62 -14.19
C ARG A 59 -26.11 14.40 -15.61
N TYR A 60 -25.00 13.65 -15.77
CA TYR A 60 -24.26 13.50 -17.03
C TYR A 60 -24.31 12.09 -17.65
N SER A 61 -25.05 11.17 -17.04
CA SER A 61 -25.29 9.80 -17.55
C SER A 61 -26.15 9.76 -18.83
N ASP A 62 -26.96 10.78 -19.10
CA ASP A 62 -27.81 10.85 -20.29
C ASP A 62 -27.08 11.52 -21.49
N PRO A 63 -26.80 10.78 -22.59
CA PRO A 63 -26.11 11.30 -23.77
C PRO A 63 -26.82 12.47 -24.45
N ALA A 64 -28.16 12.54 -24.34
CA ALA A 64 -28.95 13.62 -24.92
C ALA A 64 -28.73 14.93 -24.15
N ARG A 65 -28.70 14.86 -22.81
CA ARG A 65 -28.42 16.02 -21.95
C ARG A 65 -26.99 16.50 -22.04
N MET A 66 -26.01 15.60 -22.21
CA MET A 66 -24.61 16.00 -22.46
C MET A 66 -24.46 16.85 -23.72
N LYS A 67 -25.23 16.54 -24.77
CA LYS A 67 -25.21 17.29 -26.02
C LYS A 67 -25.86 18.67 -25.87
N GLU A 68 -26.95 18.74 -25.10
CA GLU A 68 -27.65 19.99 -24.80
C GLU A 68 -26.80 20.94 -23.92
N LEU A 69 -26.15 20.42 -22.88
CA LEU A 69 -25.18 21.17 -22.07
C LEU A 69 -23.97 21.61 -22.89
N ALA A 70 -23.43 20.75 -23.77
CA ALA A 70 -22.33 21.13 -24.66
C ALA A 70 -22.70 22.28 -25.60
N GLU A 71 -23.94 22.33 -26.10
CA GLU A 71 -24.46 23.45 -26.89
C GLU A 71 -24.70 24.71 -26.05
N GLU A 72 -25.17 24.55 -24.81
CA GLU A 72 -25.36 25.65 -23.87
C GLU A 72 -24.02 26.27 -23.44
N TYR A 73 -22.98 25.46 -23.20
CA TYR A 73 -21.62 25.93 -22.94
C TYR A 73 -21.03 26.68 -24.13
N LYS A 74 -21.25 26.17 -25.35
CA LYS A 74 -20.83 26.84 -26.58
C LYS A 74 -21.52 28.19 -26.78
N LYS A 75 -22.79 28.33 -26.36
CA LYS A 75 -23.55 29.58 -26.43
C LYS A 75 -23.23 30.58 -25.31
N SER A 76 -22.97 30.08 -24.10
CA SER A 76 -22.67 30.91 -22.93
C SER A 76 -21.19 31.30 -22.81
N GLY A 77 -20.30 30.69 -23.62
CA GLY A 77 -18.86 30.96 -23.61
C GLY A 77 -18.16 30.51 -22.32
N LYS A 78 -18.85 29.73 -21.48
CA LYS A 78 -18.34 29.21 -20.22
C LYS A 78 -17.52 27.95 -20.47
N THR A 79 -16.42 27.81 -19.75
CA THR A 79 -15.61 26.61 -19.74
C THR A 79 -16.21 25.57 -18.80
N ILE A 80 -15.79 24.31 -18.96
CA ILE A 80 -16.20 23.23 -18.07
C ILE A 80 -15.76 23.55 -16.61
N ALA A 81 -14.61 24.19 -16.42
CA ALA A 81 -14.13 24.63 -15.11
C ALA A 81 -15.05 25.69 -14.44
N ASP A 82 -15.69 26.56 -15.23
CA ASP A 82 -16.62 27.58 -14.68
C ASP A 82 -17.91 26.98 -14.11
N VAL A 83 -18.23 25.73 -14.43
CA VAL A 83 -19.52 25.11 -14.11
C VAL A 83 -19.37 24.00 -13.09
N PHE A 84 -18.26 23.29 -13.14
CA PHE A 84 -17.95 22.20 -12.21
C PHE A 84 -16.96 22.62 -11.13
N GLY A 85 -16.31 23.77 -11.27
CA GLY A 85 -15.23 24.22 -10.42
C GLY A 85 -13.88 23.67 -10.89
N GLU A 86 -12.82 24.44 -10.67
CA GLU A 86 -11.44 24.02 -10.98
C GLU A 86 -11.01 22.80 -10.17
N ASP A 87 -11.51 22.65 -8.94
CA ASP A 87 -11.20 21.51 -8.07
C ASP A 87 -11.80 20.20 -8.60
N PHE A 88 -13.06 20.20 -9.05
CA PHE A 88 -13.67 19.02 -9.69
C PHE A 88 -12.95 18.62 -10.96
N ILE A 89 -12.60 19.59 -11.81
CA ILE A 89 -11.87 19.31 -13.05
C ILE A 89 -10.49 18.75 -12.75
N ARG A 90 -9.81 19.29 -11.74
CA ARG A 90 -8.54 18.74 -11.27
C ARG A 90 -8.74 17.30 -10.81
N ASP A 91 -9.64 17.03 -9.88
CA ASP A 91 -9.79 15.69 -9.31
C ASP A 91 -10.28 14.66 -10.35
N PHE A 92 -11.18 15.07 -11.25
CA PHE A 92 -11.69 14.22 -12.34
C PHE A 92 -10.68 14.00 -13.47
N MET A 93 -9.79 14.97 -13.73
CA MET A 93 -8.77 14.88 -14.78
C MET A 93 -7.38 14.50 -14.26
N THR A 94 -7.19 14.31 -12.95
CA THR A 94 -5.88 13.93 -12.40
C THR A 94 -5.62 12.48 -12.76
N ASP A 95 -4.63 12.29 -13.62
CA ASP A 95 -4.15 10.97 -14.01
C ASP A 95 -3.64 10.20 -12.77
N PRO A 96 -4.03 8.93 -12.57
CA PRO A 96 -3.58 8.12 -11.44
C PRO A 96 -2.06 8.09 -11.26
N ALA A 97 -1.28 8.14 -12.34
CA ALA A 97 0.18 8.20 -12.23
C ALA A 97 0.69 9.54 -11.66
N THR A 98 -0.04 10.63 -11.91
CA THR A 98 0.25 11.95 -11.30
C THR A 98 -0.02 11.94 -9.80
N VAL A 99 -1.13 11.30 -9.36
CA VAL A 99 -1.40 11.11 -7.93
C VAL A 99 -0.30 10.28 -7.28
N MET A 100 0.05 9.14 -7.88
CA MET A 100 1.11 8.27 -7.39
C MET A 100 2.46 9.00 -7.29
N GLN A 101 2.86 9.75 -8.33
CA GLN A 101 4.10 10.54 -8.31
C GLN A 101 4.08 11.59 -7.19
N THR A 102 2.93 12.22 -6.95
CA THR A 102 2.77 13.20 -5.88
C THR A 102 3.00 12.55 -4.52
N ILE A 103 2.39 11.38 -4.28
CA ILE A 103 2.57 10.60 -3.04
C ILE A 103 4.05 10.23 -2.86
N VAL A 104 4.67 9.62 -3.88
CA VAL A 104 6.09 9.23 -3.85
C VAL A 104 6.97 10.42 -3.51
N THR A 105 6.73 11.57 -4.15
CA THR A 105 7.51 12.79 -3.92
C THR A 105 7.36 13.27 -2.48
N GLN A 106 6.13 13.36 -1.96
CA GLN A 106 5.88 13.85 -0.61
C GLN A 106 6.45 12.93 0.47
N VAL A 107 6.28 11.61 0.33
CA VAL A 107 6.56 10.67 1.42
C VAL A 107 7.96 10.05 1.39
N LEU A 108 8.57 9.97 0.20
CA LEU A 108 9.88 9.31 0.00
C LEU A 108 10.99 10.26 -0.45
N VAL A 109 10.68 11.31 -1.21
CA VAL A 109 11.71 12.16 -1.85
C VAL A 109 11.94 13.46 -1.09
N GLU A 110 10.91 14.30 -0.97
CA GLU A 110 11.02 15.64 -0.37
C GLU A 110 10.87 15.60 1.15
N ARG A 111 10.02 14.71 1.68
CA ARG A 111 9.72 14.57 3.11
C ARG A 111 9.60 15.92 3.85
N PRO A 112 8.52 16.68 3.61
CA PRO A 112 8.34 18.02 4.20
C PRO A 112 8.49 18.01 5.73
N VAL A 113 9.19 19.01 6.28
CA VAL A 113 9.51 19.10 7.72
C VAL A 113 8.25 19.18 8.61
N ASN A 114 7.16 19.72 8.06
CA ASN A 114 5.88 19.87 8.74
C ASN A 114 4.97 18.63 8.64
N GLN A 115 5.40 17.58 7.93
CA GLN A 115 4.63 16.36 7.79
C GLN A 115 4.85 15.46 9.02
N THR A 116 3.78 15.01 9.65
CA THR A 116 3.86 14.11 10.81
C THR A 116 4.17 12.67 10.37
N ALA A 117 4.57 11.81 11.31
CA ALA A 117 4.82 10.40 11.01
C ALA A 117 3.53 9.69 10.57
N GLU A 118 2.41 10.02 11.21
CA GLU A 118 1.08 9.50 10.90
C GLU A 118 0.67 9.86 9.47
N GLN A 119 0.83 11.12 9.07
CA GLN A 119 0.56 11.55 7.69
C GLN A 119 1.43 10.83 6.66
N ARG A 120 2.68 10.48 7.01
CA ARG A 120 3.54 9.67 6.13
C ARG A 120 3.06 8.23 6.04
N VAL A 121 2.59 7.65 7.15
CA VAL A 121 2.00 6.32 7.15
C VAL A 121 0.75 6.29 6.28
N ASP A 122 -0.17 7.24 6.43
CA ASP A 122 -1.39 7.32 5.63
C ASP A 122 -1.10 7.41 4.12
N LEU A 123 -0.08 8.17 3.73
CA LEU A 123 0.35 8.28 2.34
C LEU A 123 1.02 7.00 1.83
N LEU A 124 1.82 6.33 2.65
CA LEU A 124 2.40 5.02 2.29
C LEU A 124 1.29 3.97 2.13
N GLU A 125 0.26 3.99 2.97
CA GLU A 125 -0.88 3.09 2.85
C GLU A 125 -1.68 3.35 1.57
N GLN A 126 -1.94 4.61 1.23
CA GLN A 126 -2.53 4.97 -0.07
C GLN A 126 -1.67 4.51 -1.25
N LEU A 127 -0.33 4.60 -1.14
CA LEU A 127 0.59 4.16 -2.19
C LEU A 127 0.44 2.67 -2.50
N VAL A 128 0.02 1.84 -1.53
CA VAL A 128 -0.20 0.40 -1.71
C VAL A 128 -1.22 0.13 -2.81
N ASP A 129 -2.33 0.87 -2.81
CA ASP A 129 -3.40 0.68 -3.79
C ASP A 129 -2.90 0.94 -5.20
N PHE A 130 -2.04 1.94 -5.39
CA PHE A 130 -1.39 2.20 -6.66
C PHE A 130 -0.43 1.09 -7.06
N VAL A 131 0.50 0.67 -6.18
CA VAL A 131 1.51 -0.36 -6.50
C VAL A 131 0.94 -1.78 -6.57
N SER A 132 -0.31 -1.99 -6.15
CA SER A 132 -1.01 -3.26 -6.37
C SER A 132 -1.23 -3.55 -7.87
N GLN A 133 -1.26 -2.50 -8.70
CA GLN A 133 -1.28 -2.62 -10.15
C GLN A 133 0.15 -2.82 -10.66
N VAL A 134 0.35 -3.88 -11.46
CA VAL A 134 1.68 -4.33 -11.90
C VAL A 134 2.45 -3.23 -12.64
N ASP A 135 1.78 -2.49 -13.54
CA ASP A 135 2.41 -1.42 -14.32
C ASP A 135 2.87 -0.26 -13.42
N ASN A 136 2.08 0.10 -12.42
CA ASN A 136 2.43 1.13 -11.45
C ASN A 136 3.58 0.72 -10.54
N ALA A 137 3.64 -0.55 -10.13
CA ALA A 137 4.77 -1.08 -9.36
C ALA A 137 6.10 -0.94 -10.12
N VAL A 138 6.11 -1.15 -11.44
CA VAL A 138 7.30 -0.90 -12.26
C VAL A 138 7.63 0.60 -12.30
N ASN A 139 6.61 1.44 -12.45
CA ASN A 139 6.78 2.90 -12.47
C ASN A 139 7.35 3.44 -11.15
N LEU A 140 7.08 2.82 -10.00
CA LEU A 140 7.63 3.21 -8.71
C LEU A 140 9.16 3.42 -8.75
N ASN A 141 9.88 2.58 -9.49
CA ASN A 141 11.32 2.76 -9.68
C ASN A 141 11.64 3.99 -10.53
N THR A 142 10.96 4.14 -11.67
CA THR A 142 11.16 5.29 -12.56
C THR A 142 10.80 6.64 -11.91
N MET A 143 9.87 6.63 -10.96
CA MET A 143 9.49 7.78 -10.14
C MET A 143 10.51 8.09 -9.02
N GLY A 144 11.58 7.29 -8.91
CA GLY A 144 12.62 7.43 -7.88
C GLY A 144 12.21 6.91 -6.50
N GLY A 145 11.09 6.18 -6.39
CA GLY A 145 10.53 5.73 -5.11
C GLY A 145 11.17 4.45 -4.55
N LEU A 146 11.67 3.55 -5.39
CA LEU A 146 12.13 2.22 -4.94
C LEU A 146 13.29 2.28 -3.94
N ARG A 147 14.32 3.05 -4.25
CA ARG A 147 15.51 3.25 -3.39
C ARG A 147 15.18 3.86 -2.02
N PRO A 148 14.51 5.03 -1.93
CA PRO A 148 14.15 5.60 -0.63
C PRO A 148 13.17 4.72 0.14
N LEU A 149 12.28 4.00 -0.54
CA LEU A 149 11.38 3.04 0.10
C LEU A 149 12.15 1.89 0.76
N PHE A 150 13.16 1.35 0.08
CA PHE A 150 14.00 0.29 0.63
C PHE A 150 14.82 0.78 1.85
N HIS A 151 15.40 1.98 1.77
CA HIS A 151 16.12 2.60 2.90
C HIS A 151 15.20 2.88 4.09
N LEU A 152 13.97 3.35 3.83
CA LEU A 152 12.97 3.56 4.87
C LEU A 152 12.63 2.24 5.55
N PHE A 153 12.31 1.19 4.80
CA PHE A 153 12.04 -0.15 5.34
C PHE A 153 13.21 -0.70 6.19
N ASN A 154 14.44 -0.55 5.71
CA ASN A 154 15.63 -1.03 6.43
C ASN A 154 15.96 -0.19 7.69
N GLY A 155 15.33 0.97 7.87
CA GLY A 155 15.63 1.88 8.98
C GLY A 155 16.97 2.62 8.81
N ASP A 156 17.43 2.80 7.57
CA ASP A 156 18.59 3.65 7.27
C ASP A 156 18.24 5.14 7.43
N GLU A 157 16.95 5.46 7.34
CA GLU A 157 16.42 6.81 7.46
C GLU A 157 16.39 7.26 8.94
N LYS A 158 16.99 8.42 9.22
CA LYS A 158 17.07 8.95 10.59
C LYS A 158 15.68 9.32 11.09
N ASN A 159 15.36 8.89 12.31
CA ASN A 159 14.07 9.13 12.98
C ASN A 159 12.85 8.48 12.32
N ALA A 160 13.02 7.52 11.41
CA ALA A 160 11.89 6.73 10.92
C ALA A 160 11.26 5.92 12.07
N THR A 161 9.95 6.06 12.26
CA THR A 161 9.23 5.26 13.27
C THR A 161 9.05 3.82 12.80
N THR A 162 8.76 2.91 13.74
CA THR A 162 8.50 1.49 13.41
C THR A 162 7.25 1.35 12.52
N GLU A 163 6.26 2.22 12.68
CA GLU A 163 5.06 2.29 11.86
C GLU A 163 5.40 2.69 10.42
N GLU A 164 6.23 3.71 10.22
CA GLU A 164 6.69 4.11 8.88
C GLU A 164 7.46 2.98 8.19
N ARG A 165 8.33 2.29 8.92
CA ARG A 165 9.09 1.13 8.42
C ARG A 165 8.14 -0.02 8.03
N THR A 166 7.09 -0.23 8.82
CA THR A 166 6.08 -1.26 8.59
C THR A 166 5.27 -0.93 7.32
N ALA A 167 4.79 0.31 7.18
CA ALA A 167 4.09 0.78 6.00
C ALA A 167 4.98 0.72 4.75
N ALA A 168 6.25 1.10 4.86
CA ALA A 168 7.22 0.98 3.77
C ALA A 168 7.44 -0.48 3.34
N GLY A 169 7.57 -1.40 4.29
CA GLY A 169 7.66 -2.83 4.01
C GLY A 169 6.40 -3.39 3.33
N TRP A 170 5.23 -2.81 3.63
CA TRP A 170 3.99 -3.19 2.97
C TRP A 170 3.93 -2.75 1.50
N VAL A 171 4.32 -1.51 1.20
CA VAL A 171 4.45 -1.03 -0.19
C VAL A 171 5.50 -1.85 -0.94
N LEU A 172 6.67 -2.05 -0.34
CA LEU A 172 7.79 -2.77 -0.97
C LEU A 172 7.42 -4.22 -1.29
N GLY A 173 6.85 -4.94 -0.33
CA GLY A 173 6.42 -6.32 -0.54
C GLY A 173 5.33 -6.43 -1.61
N THR A 174 4.39 -5.47 -1.66
CA THR A 174 3.35 -5.41 -2.69
C THR A 174 3.96 -5.18 -4.07
N ALA A 175 4.85 -4.20 -4.21
CA ALA A 175 5.52 -3.90 -5.47
C ALA A 175 6.38 -5.06 -5.99
N LEU A 176 6.97 -5.86 -5.08
CA LEU A 176 7.74 -7.06 -5.43
C LEU A 176 6.86 -8.27 -5.78
N SER A 177 5.63 -8.32 -5.25
CA SER A 177 4.75 -9.47 -5.38
C SER A 177 4.36 -9.69 -6.83
N ASN A 178 4.73 -10.86 -7.37
CA ASN A 178 4.50 -11.24 -8.78
C ASN A 178 5.09 -10.26 -9.82
N ASN A 179 6.12 -9.48 -9.47
CA ASN A 179 6.74 -8.51 -10.36
C ASN A 179 8.26 -8.77 -10.52
N GLU A 180 8.63 -9.56 -11.53
CA GLU A 180 10.04 -9.92 -11.80
C GLU A 180 10.90 -8.71 -12.17
N ALA A 181 10.32 -7.70 -12.82
CA ALA A 181 11.05 -6.50 -13.21
C ALA A 181 11.48 -5.69 -11.98
N VAL A 182 10.56 -5.50 -11.01
CA VAL A 182 10.87 -4.80 -9.75
C VAL A 182 11.83 -5.63 -8.88
N GLN A 183 11.67 -6.95 -8.83
CA GLN A 183 12.60 -7.85 -8.13
C GLN A 183 14.02 -7.73 -8.69
N SER A 184 14.17 -7.79 -10.01
CA SER A 184 15.47 -7.68 -10.69
C SER A 184 16.11 -6.32 -10.44
N THR A 185 15.33 -5.25 -10.64
CA THR A 185 15.77 -3.87 -10.37
C THR A 185 16.27 -3.70 -8.93
N LEU A 186 15.53 -4.21 -7.95
CA LEU A 186 15.93 -4.13 -6.54
C LEU A 186 17.27 -4.85 -6.29
N LEU A 187 17.47 -6.02 -6.90
CA LEU A 187 18.70 -6.81 -6.73
C LEU A 187 19.89 -6.20 -7.47
N GLU A 188 19.65 -5.56 -8.61
CA GLU A 188 20.67 -4.81 -9.34
C GLU A 188 21.15 -3.59 -8.53
N GLU A 189 20.21 -2.83 -7.96
CA GLU A 189 20.54 -1.68 -7.12
C GLU A 189 21.11 -2.08 -5.75
N PHE A 190 20.62 -3.18 -5.18
CA PHE A 190 20.97 -3.68 -3.86
C PHE A 190 21.25 -5.19 -3.92
N PRO A 191 22.47 -5.60 -4.32
CA PRO A 191 22.83 -7.02 -4.40
C PRO A 191 22.69 -7.82 -3.09
N ARG A 192 22.65 -7.11 -1.95
CA ARG A 192 22.45 -7.68 -0.61
C ARG A 192 21.04 -7.45 -0.05
N ALA A 193 20.06 -7.11 -0.89
CA ALA A 193 18.69 -6.82 -0.46
C ALA A 193 18.10 -7.95 0.40
N LEU A 194 18.32 -9.20 -0.01
CA LEU A 194 17.84 -10.38 0.72
C LEU A 194 18.46 -10.48 2.13
N ASP A 195 19.78 -10.29 2.26
CA ASP A 195 20.45 -10.31 3.57
C ASP A 195 19.93 -9.19 4.49
N VAL A 196 19.69 -8.01 3.91
CA VAL A 196 19.14 -6.86 4.62
C VAL A 196 17.71 -7.14 5.11
N MET A 197 16.85 -7.72 4.26
CA MET A 197 15.49 -8.09 4.65
C MET A 197 15.47 -9.15 5.76
N PHE A 198 16.36 -10.15 5.70
CA PHE A 198 16.52 -11.12 6.79
C PHE A 198 16.99 -10.45 8.08
N LYS A 199 17.97 -9.53 8.01
CA LYS A 199 18.40 -8.75 9.17
C LYS A 199 17.23 -7.97 9.78
N THR A 200 16.44 -7.27 8.97
CA THR A 200 15.25 -6.54 9.44
C THR A 200 14.26 -7.48 10.14
N LEU A 201 14.06 -8.69 9.61
CA LEU A 201 13.21 -9.71 10.23
C LEU A 201 13.78 -10.17 11.59
N TYR A 202 15.07 -10.46 11.68
CA TYR A 202 15.70 -10.85 12.95
C TYR A 202 15.62 -9.76 14.01
N ASP A 203 15.96 -8.53 13.63
CA ASP A 203 15.96 -7.39 14.53
C ASP A 203 14.54 -7.09 15.06
N SER A 204 13.53 -7.15 14.17
CA SER A 204 12.12 -6.89 14.53
C SER A 204 11.51 -7.98 15.42
N VAL A 205 11.86 -9.26 15.20
CA VAL A 205 11.44 -10.34 16.12
C VAL A 205 12.06 -10.14 17.50
N ARG A 206 13.35 -9.79 17.56
CA ARG A 206 14.07 -9.59 18.82
C ARG A 206 13.56 -8.37 19.61
N SER A 207 13.14 -7.31 18.92
CA SER A 207 12.60 -6.10 19.53
C SER A 207 11.11 -6.19 19.88
N GLY A 208 10.41 -7.27 19.46
CA GLY A 208 8.97 -7.44 19.66
C GLY A 208 8.11 -6.62 18.69
N GLU A 209 8.68 -6.16 17.58
CA GLU A 209 8.01 -5.40 16.52
C GLU A 209 7.28 -6.33 15.54
N THR A 210 6.28 -7.07 16.04
CA THR A 210 5.54 -8.09 15.26
C THR A 210 5.02 -7.61 13.90
N PRO A 211 4.44 -6.39 13.76
CA PRO A 211 3.98 -5.91 12.46
C PRO A 211 5.12 -5.78 11.45
N LEU A 212 6.26 -5.23 11.85
CA LEU A 212 7.44 -5.06 11.00
C LEU A 212 8.03 -6.42 10.61
N ALA A 213 8.10 -7.37 11.55
CA ALA A 213 8.54 -8.73 11.28
C ALA A 213 7.64 -9.41 10.21
N GLY A 214 6.32 -9.24 10.33
CA GLY A 214 5.37 -9.73 9.34
C GLY A 214 5.63 -9.16 7.94
N LYS A 215 5.86 -7.85 7.83
CA LYS A 215 6.16 -7.19 6.54
C LYS A 215 7.53 -7.56 5.98
N ALA A 216 8.54 -7.77 6.83
CA ALA A 216 9.85 -8.25 6.41
C ALA A 216 9.77 -9.68 5.84
N SER A 217 9.03 -10.57 6.51
CA SER A 217 8.76 -11.93 6.00
C SER A 217 8.01 -11.90 4.66
N PHE A 218 7.03 -11.00 4.52
CA PHE A 218 6.32 -10.80 3.26
C PHE A 218 7.25 -10.33 2.13
N CYS A 219 8.12 -9.36 2.38
CA CYS A 219 9.11 -8.89 1.40
C CYS A 219 10.04 -10.02 0.94
N ILE A 220 10.53 -10.84 1.87
CA ILE A 220 11.39 -11.99 1.56
C ILE A 220 10.63 -12.98 0.66
N SER A 221 9.39 -13.32 1.02
CA SER A 221 8.55 -14.22 0.22
C SER A 221 8.30 -13.67 -1.19
N ALA A 222 7.97 -12.38 -1.29
CA ALA A 222 7.74 -11.71 -2.57
C ALA A 222 9.00 -11.71 -3.44
N LEU A 223 10.18 -11.39 -2.88
CA LEU A 223 11.45 -11.36 -3.60
C LEU A 223 11.88 -12.75 -4.10
N LEU A 224 11.64 -13.79 -3.30
CA LEU A 224 12.05 -15.16 -3.63
C LEU A 224 11.14 -15.82 -4.67
N ARG A 225 9.86 -15.46 -4.74
CA ARG A 225 8.81 -16.21 -5.46
C ARG A 225 9.18 -16.60 -6.89
N ASN A 226 9.81 -15.70 -7.65
CA ASN A 226 10.16 -15.92 -9.06
C ASN A 226 11.67 -16.11 -9.30
N ASN A 227 12.48 -16.17 -8.24
CA ASN A 227 13.95 -16.24 -8.34
C ASN A 227 14.49 -17.56 -7.79
N LEU A 228 14.56 -18.60 -8.64
CA LEU A 228 15.05 -19.93 -8.24
C LEU A 228 16.47 -19.89 -7.65
N ASN A 229 17.38 -19.15 -8.27
CA ASN A 229 18.75 -19.00 -7.76
C ASN A 229 18.79 -18.38 -6.35
N LEU A 230 17.91 -17.41 -6.08
CA LEU A 230 17.81 -16.82 -4.74
C LEU A 230 17.16 -17.79 -3.75
N GLN A 231 16.17 -18.58 -4.17
CA GLN A 231 15.59 -19.63 -3.33
C GLN A 231 16.64 -20.67 -2.93
N GLU A 232 17.49 -21.09 -3.87
CA GLU A 232 18.60 -22.01 -3.61
C GLU A 232 19.62 -21.37 -2.65
N THR A 233 20.04 -20.14 -2.93
CA THR A 233 20.99 -19.40 -2.07
C THR A 233 20.45 -19.23 -0.64
N ALA A 234 19.17 -18.89 -0.48
CA ALA A 234 18.53 -18.76 0.83
C ALA A 234 18.42 -20.10 1.57
N GLY A 235 18.14 -21.19 0.84
CA GLY A 235 18.04 -22.54 1.37
C GLY A 235 19.39 -23.13 1.78
N GLU A 236 20.38 -23.08 0.89
CA GLU A 236 21.73 -23.62 1.09
C GLU A 236 22.53 -22.80 2.10
N GLY A 237 22.33 -21.47 2.12
CA GLY A 237 22.94 -20.58 3.11
C GLY A 237 22.44 -20.77 4.54
N GLY A 238 21.50 -21.69 4.78
CA GLY A 238 20.98 -21.98 6.12
C GLY A 238 20.16 -20.84 6.73
N ARG A 239 19.81 -19.80 5.96
CA ARG A 239 19.10 -18.60 6.46
C ARG A 239 17.74 -18.96 7.07
N PHE A 240 17.00 -19.87 6.44
CA PHE A 240 15.75 -20.36 7.02
C PHE A 240 15.96 -21.18 8.30
N LYS A 241 17.11 -21.85 8.44
CA LYS A 241 17.47 -22.59 9.65
C LYS A 241 17.85 -21.64 10.78
N GLU A 242 18.57 -20.57 10.48
CA GLU A 242 18.84 -19.47 11.42
C GLU A 242 17.53 -18.86 11.93
N LEU A 243 16.59 -18.58 11.02
CA LEU A 243 15.24 -18.09 11.35
C LEU A 243 14.51 -18.97 12.36
N LEU A 244 14.50 -20.29 12.14
CA LEU A 244 13.86 -21.25 13.04
C LEU A 244 14.49 -21.34 14.43
N ASN A 245 15.74 -20.87 14.62
CA ASN A 245 16.38 -20.86 15.94
C ASN A 245 16.07 -19.57 16.75
N HIS A 246 15.44 -18.58 16.12
CA HIS A 246 15.11 -17.30 16.73
C HIS A 246 13.61 -17.16 17.11
N PHE A 247 12.80 -18.15 16.74
CA PHE A 247 11.44 -18.39 17.26
C PHE A 247 11.49 -19.48 18.32
#